data_AF-A0A8B9SFM1-F1
#
_entry.id   AF-A0A8B9SFM1-F1
#
_cell.length_a   1.000
_cell.length_b   1.000
_cell.length_c   1.000
_cell.angle_alpha   90.00
_cell.angle_beta   90.00
_cell.angle_gamma   90.00
#
_symmetry.space_group_name_H-M   'P 1'
#
loop_
_entity.id
_entity.type
_entity.pdbx_description
1 polymer ?
#
loop_
_entity_poly.entity_id
_entity_poly.type
_entity_poly.pdbx_seq_one_letter_code
_entity_poly.pdbx_strand_id
1 'polypeptide(L)'
;PGLDASSWLWSYDLKALQVSIPRHPALDAVLAGDVTIPCLITYLRPVPTAGTAGRRAVLGAPRVKWTFLAEGRELEILVARGDRVKVSEDYRLRASLPIFHRQYTNASLLLTELRPNDSGIYRCDVQHGIEDGHDILDLKVKGVVFHYREGSTRYAYTFAEARQACARIGARIATPEQLYAAYRGGYEQCDAGWIADQTVRYPIHAPREACYGDMNGFPGVRNYGVVDPQDMYDVYCYAQDLAGEIFLETAPDKFTLEEAAARCRALGAELASTGQLYAAWSGGLDSCSPGWLADGSVRYPIVTPRERCGGSLPGVKTIFLFRNQTGFPDARSRYDAYCFRGKGARAAGKGPFPPSSFGFRALSGQSRHLVATLSSQARLQICSDKARAPSCPLLPSGCREGAGLPRPRSGRVRVPCR
;
A
#
# COMPACT_ATOMS: atom_id res chain seq x y z
N PRO A 1 -53.83 -22.82 49.56
CA PRO A 1 -53.66 -23.96 48.62
C PRO A 1 -53.78 -23.47 47.17
N GLY A 2 -52.73 -23.34 46.37
CA GLY A 2 -51.32 -23.69 46.48
C GLY A 2 -50.58 -22.94 45.37
N LEU A 3 -49.28 -22.81 45.56
CA LEU A 3 -48.29 -22.18 44.69
C LEU A 3 -48.11 -22.94 43.36
N ASP A 4 -47.83 -22.21 42.27
CA ASP A 4 -46.67 -22.43 41.38
C ASP A 4 -46.63 -21.26 40.36
N ALA A 5 -45.69 -20.32 40.30
CA ALA A 5 -44.22 -20.36 40.34
C ALA A 5 -43.56 -21.04 39.12
N SER A 6 -43.73 -20.47 37.92
CA SER A 6 -42.74 -20.57 36.82
C SER A 6 -43.01 -19.43 35.82
N SER A 7 -42.52 -18.20 35.97
CA SER A 7 -41.11 -17.79 36.01
C SER A 7 -40.28 -18.46 34.90
N TRP A 8 -40.14 -17.74 33.79
CA TRP A 8 -38.94 -17.65 32.97
C TRP A 8 -38.34 -18.97 32.44
N LEU A 9 -38.79 -19.41 31.27
CA LEU A 9 -37.93 -20.12 30.32
C LEU A 9 -38.15 -19.52 28.92
N TRP A 10 -37.51 -18.39 28.69
CA TRP A 10 -37.03 -18.08 27.35
C TRP A 10 -36.01 -19.17 27.03
N SER A 11 -36.44 -20.24 26.37
CA SER A 11 -35.53 -21.19 25.73
C SER A 11 -34.80 -20.39 24.65
N TYR A 12 -33.70 -19.75 25.02
CA TYR A 12 -32.69 -19.35 24.06
C TYR A 12 -32.33 -20.63 23.31
N ASP A 13 -32.70 -20.67 22.03
CA ASP A 13 -32.34 -21.73 21.11
C ASP A 13 -30.80 -21.65 20.91
N LEU A 14 -30.08 -22.21 21.87
CA LEU A 14 -28.62 -22.29 21.84
C LEU A 14 -28.26 -23.28 20.73
N LYS A 15 -27.90 -22.74 19.55
CA LYS A 15 -27.34 -23.51 18.44
C LYS A 15 -26.26 -24.47 18.97
N ALA A 16 -26.26 -25.73 18.54
CA ALA A 16 -25.30 -26.70 19.08
C ALA A 16 -23.87 -26.45 18.55
N LEU A 17 -23.73 -25.65 17.49
CA LEU A 17 -22.47 -25.19 16.90
C LEU A 17 -22.40 -23.66 16.90
N GLN A 18 -21.30 -23.13 17.43
CA GLN A 18 -21.00 -21.70 17.42
C GLN A 18 -19.69 -21.45 16.67
N VAL A 19 -19.68 -20.41 15.85
CA VAL A 19 -18.49 -19.91 15.16
C VAL A 19 -18.16 -18.53 15.73
N SER A 20 -16.88 -18.26 15.95
CA SER A 20 -16.41 -16.96 16.45
C SER A 20 -15.15 -16.52 15.73
N ILE A 21 -15.14 -15.26 15.34
CA ILE A 21 -13.98 -14.50 14.86
C ILE A 21 -13.62 -13.47 15.94
N PRO A 22 -12.65 -13.77 16.82
CA PRO A 22 -12.15 -12.81 17.81
C PRO A 22 -11.75 -11.47 17.17
N ARG A 23 -12.28 -10.37 17.71
CA ARG A 23 -11.97 -9.00 17.24
C ARG A 23 -10.81 -8.34 17.98
N HIS A 24 -10.32 -8.98 19.03
CA HIS A 24 -9.25 -8.46 19.89
C HIS A 24 -8.11 -9.49 20.03
N PRO A 25 -6.83 -9.10 19.84
CA PRO A 25 -6.40 -7.77 19.36
C PRO A 25 -6.90 -7.50 17.92
N ALA A 26 -6.99 -6.22 17.54
CA ALA A 26 -7.36 -5.85 16.18
C ALA A 26 -6.32 -6.43 15.19
N LEU A 27 -6.80 -6.96 14.07
CA LEU A 27 -5.92 -7.50 13.03
C LEU A 27 -5.14 -6.36 12.37
N ASP A 28 -3.82 -6.53 12.28
CA ASP A 28 -2.94 -5.61 11.55
C ASP A 28 -2.73 -6.11 10.13
N ALA A 29 -3.72 -5.86 9.27
CA ALA A 29 -3.62 -6.15 7.84
C ALA A 29 -2.93 -5.00 7.12
N VAL A 30 -1.71 -5.22 6.64
CA VAL A 30 -0.88 -4.20 5.99
C VAL A 30 -0.60 -4.61 4.56
N LEU A 31 -0.59 -3.65 3.63
CA LEU A 31 -0.28 -3.86 2.22
C LEU A 31 1.03 -4.66 2.04
N ALA A 32 0.98 -5.67 1.17
CA ALA A 32 2.03 -6.65 0.90
C ALA A 32 2.42 -7.58 2.06
N GLY A 33 1.82 -7.41 3.24
CA GLY A 33 1.96 -8.33 4.37
C GLY A 33 0.97 -9.49 4.30
N ASP A 34 0.89 -10.22 5.41
CA ASP A 34 0.00 -11.38 5.57
C ASP A 34 -0.96 -11.12 6.75
N VAL A 35 -2.13 -11.75 6.71
CA VAL A 35 -3.09 -11.71 7.83
C VAL A 35 -3.65 -13.10 8.10
N THR A 36 -3.77 -13.43 9.39
CA THR A 36 -4.52 -14.61 9.83
C THR A 36 -5.84 -14.17 10.44
N ILE A 37 -6.95 -14.47 9.76
CA ILE A 37 -8.29 -14.19 10.25
C ILE A 37 -8.74 -15.40 11.09
N PRO A 38 -8.92 -15.23 12.41
CA PRO A 38 -9.25 -16.35 13.28
C PRO A 38 -10.68 -16.82 13.01
N CYS A 39 -10.91 -18.13 12.91
CA CYS A 39 -12.27 -18.70 12.90
C CYS A 39 -12.28 -19.93 13.82
N LEU A 40 -12.88 -19.75 14.99
CA LEU A 40 -12.91 -20.73 16.06
C LEU A 40 -14.30 -21.36 16.15
N ILE A 41 -14.34 -22.68 16.23
CA ILE A 41 -15.56 -23.48 16.24
C ILE A 41 -15.72 -24.10 17.62
N THR A 42 -16.86 -23.85 18.25
CA THR A 42 -17.22 -24.38 19.57
C THR A 42 -18.47 -25.24 19.47
N TYR A 43 -18.41 -26.46 20.00
CA TYR A 43 -19.54 -27.37 20.11
C TYR A 43 -20.15 -27.25 21.51
N LEU A 44 -21.39 -26.77 21.61
CA LEU A 44 -22.08 -26.51 22.88
C LEU A 44 -22.80 -27.75 23.44
N ARG A 45 -22.92 -28.82 22.65
CA ARG A 45 -23.41 -30.14 23.09
C ARG A 45 -22.40 -31.22 22.73
N PRO A 46 -22.21 -32.27 23.55
CA PRO A 46 -21.38 -33.40 23.18
C PRO A 46 -21.94 -34.03 21.90
N VAL A 47 -21.18 -33.92 20.81
CA VAL A 47 -21.49 -34.66 19.57
C VAL A 47 -21.43 -36.14 19.94
N PRO A 48 -22.47 -36.96 19.66
CA PRO A 48 -22.47 -38.36 20.05
C PRO A 48 -21.24 -39.04 19.42
N THR A 49 -20.27 -39.41 20.26
CA THR A 49 -19.02 -39.99 19.83
C THR A 49 -19.08 -41.52 19.89
N ALA A 50 -18.56 -42.12 18.82
CA ALA A 50 -17.78 -43.36 18.85
C ALA A 50 -18.51 -44.69 19.12
N GLY A 51 -19.42 -45.06 18.22
CA GLY A 51 -19.55 -46.47 17.80
C GLY A 51 -18.73 -46.68 16.52
N THR A 52 -17.66 -47.49 16.61
CA THR A 52 -16.76 -47.98 15.54
C THR A 52 -15.80 -46.98 14.86
N ALA A 53 -14.57 -46.97 15.38
CA ALA A 53 -13.38 -46.40 14.78
C ALA A 53 -13.04 -47.04 13.42
N GLY A 54 -12.58 -46.21 12.47
CA GLY A 54 -11.83 -46.69 11.30
C GLY A 54 -12.19 -46.01 9.98
N ARG A 55 -13.47 -45.69 9.72
CA ARG A 55 -13.93 -45.13 8.42
C ARG A 55 -14.76 -43.84 8.49
N ARG A 56 -15.13 -43.37 9.69
CA ARG A 56 -16.09 -42.26 9.91
C ARG A 56 -15.48 -40.91 10.34
N ALA A 57 -14.17 -40.80 10.50
CA ALA A 57 -13.53 -39.53 10.90
C ALA A 57 -13.78 -38.38 9.89
N VAL A 58 -13.86 -38.70 8.58
CA VAL A 58 -14.19 -37.74 7.52
C VAL A 58 -15.67 -37.29 7.55
N LEU A 59 -16.54 -38.06 8.20
CA LEU A 59 -17.95 -37.70 8.41
C LEU A 59 -18.17 -36.85 9.68
N GLY A 60 -17.18 -36.76 10.58
CA GLY A 60 -17.21 -35.93 11.78
C GLY A 60 -16.41 -34.62 11.68
N ALA A 61 -15.69 -34.39 10.58
CA ALA A 61 -15.00 -33.12 10.35
C ALA A 61 -15.99 -32.08 9.78
N PRO A 62 -16.00 -30.84 10.32
CA PRO A 62 -16.87 -29.79 9.82
C PRO A 62 -16.49 -29.40 8.39
N ARG A 63 -17.50 -29.03 7.60
CA ARG A 63 -17.33 -28.35 6.32
C ARG A 63 -17.19 -26.86 6.59
N VAL A 64 -16.06 -26.27 6.20
CA VAL A 64 -15.78 -24.84 6.34
C VAL A 64 -15.81 -24.20 4.96
N LYS A 65 -16.49 -23.06 4.82
CA LYS A 65 -16.47 -22.22 3.63
C LYS A 65 -16.05 -20.81 4.07
N TRP A 66 -15.01 -20.29 3.44
CA TRP A 66 -14.64 -18.88 3.58
C TRP A 66 -15.11 -18.11 2.35
N THR A 67 -15.81 -17.00 2.58
CA THR A 67 -16.27 -16.10 1.52
C THR A 67 -15.84 -14.67 1.78
N PHE A 68 -15.66 -13.94 0.70
CA PHE A 68 -15.36 -12.51 0.67
C PHE A 68 -16.55 -11.78 0.07
N LEU A 69 -17.09 -10.80 0.80
CA LEU A 69 -18.18 -9.97 0.37
C LEU A 69 -17.63 -8.57 0.07
N ALA A 70 -17.62 -8.23 -1.22
CA ALA A 70 -17.28 -6.92 -1.73
C ALA A 70 -18.30 -6.48 -2.78
N GLU A 71 -18.72 -5.22 -2.73
CA GLU A 71 -19.62 -4.60 -3.73
C GLU A 71 -20.92 -5.40 -3.99
N GLY A 72 -21.48 -6.02 -2.94
CA GLY A 72 -22.72 -6.81 -3.02
C GLY A 72 -22.56 -8.17 -3.70
N ARG A 73 -21.33 -8.63 -3.99
CA ARG A 73 -21.04 -9.97 -4.51
C ARG A 73 -20.38 -10.83 -3.43
N GLU A 74 -20.84 -12.07 -3.31
CA GLU A 74 -20.18 -13.09 -2.47
C GLU A 74 -19.23 -13.91 -3.34
N LEU A 75 -17.94 -13.82 -3.06
CA LEU A 75 -16.88 -14.59 -3.74
C LEU A 75 -16.39 -15.70 -2.81
N GLU A 76 -16.30 -16.92 -3.32
CA GLU A 76 -15.72 -18.05 -2.57
C GLU A 76 -14.20 -17.91 -2.52
N ILE A 77 -13.60 -17.93 -1.33
CA ILE A 77 -12.15 -17.96 -1.14
C ILE A 77 -11.66 -19.40 -1.17
N LEU A 78 -12.23 -20.22 -0.28
CA LEU A 78 -11.91 -21.64 -0.17
C LEU A 78 -13.03 -22.43 0.51
N VAL A 79 -13.02 -23.74 0.29
CA VAL A 79 -13.88 -24.71 0.97
C VAL A 79 -13.03 -25.85 1.49
N ALA A 80 -13.17 -26.18 2.76
CA ALA A 80 -12.50 -27.30 3.42
C ALA A 80 -13.51 -28.35 3.89
N ARG A 81 -13.15 -29.62 3.74
CA ARG A 81 -13.88 -30.77 4.27
C ARG A 81 -12.89 -31.84 4.72
N GLY A 82 -12.71 -31.97 6.03
CA GLY A 82 -11.59 -32.75 6.58
C GLY A 82 -10.26 -32.20 6.05
N ASP A 83 -9.38 -33.08 5.56
CA ASP A 83 -8.04 -32.68 5.10
C ASP A 83 -8.00 -32.11 3.68
N ARG A 84 -9.15 -32.07 2.99
CA ARG A 84 -9.23 -31.55 1.63
C ARG A 84 -9.64 -30.09 1.67
N VAL A 85 -8.75 -29.22 1.19
CA VAL A 85 -9.01 -27.79 1.01
C VAL A 85 -8.98 -27.47 -0.48
N LYS A 86 -10.08 -26.93 -0.99
CA LYS A 86 -10.18 -26.39 -2.34
C LYS A 86 -10.12 -24.88 -2.26
N VAL A 87 -9.13 -24.26 -2.91
CA VAL A 87 -8.97 -22.80 -2.97
C VAL A 87 -9.42 -22.32 -4.35
N SER A 88 -10.14 -21.19 -4.40
CA SER A 88 -10.55 -20.55 -5.64
C SER A 88 -9.36 -19.95 -6.40
N GLU A 89 -9.48 -19.83 -7.73
CA GLU A 89 -8.35 -19.43 -8.59
C GLU A 89 -7.78 -18.05 -8.22
N ASP A 90 -8.62 -17.06 -7.92
CA ASP A 90 -8.19 -15.69 -7.57
C ASP A 90 -7.37 -15.62 -6.26
N TYR A 91 -7.53 -16.64 -5.41
CA TYR A 91 -6.85 -16.78 -4.12
C TYR A 91 -5.81 -17.90 -4.11
N ARG A 92 -5.58 -18.54 -5.26
CA ARG A 92 -4.62 -19.64 -5.39
C ARG A 92 -3.23 -19.15 -4.97
N LEU A 93 -2.52 -19.97 -4.19
CA LEU A 93 -1.23 -19.68 -3.57
C LEU A 93 -1.23 -18.60 -2.47
N ARG A 94 -2.36 -17.93 -2.22
CA ARG A 94 -2.46 -16.86 -1.21
C ARG A 94 -3.31 -17.21 -0.01
N ALA A 95 -4.35 -18.01 -0.22
CA ALA A 95 -5.26 -18.43 0.84
C ALA A 95 -4.98 -19.86 1.30
N SER A 96 -4.98 -20.09 2.61
CA SER A 96 -4.82 -21.43 3.19
C SER A 96 -5.44 -21.54 4.59
N LEU A 97 -5.64 -22.77 5.05
CA LEU A 97 -6.04 -23.10 6.42
C LEU A 97 -4.89 -23.83 7.13
N PRO A 98 -3.91 -23.10 7.71
CA PRO A 98 -2.64 -23.68 8.12
C PRO A 98 -2.77 -24.76 9.22
N ILE A 99 -3.74 -24.60 10.13
CA ILE A 99 -3.88 -25.45 11.33
C ILE A 99 -5.04 -26.46 11.22
N PHE A 100 -5.98 -26.26 10.28
CA PHE A 100 -7.26 -26.98 10.24
C PHE A 100 -7.12 -28.51 10.14
N HIS A 101 -6.13 -29.00 9.39
CA HIS A 101 -5.83 -30.44 9.26
C HIS A 101 -5.39 -31.11 10.58
N ARG A 102 -4.94 -30.33 11.58
CA ARG A 102 -4.56 -30.80 12.92
C ARG A 102 -5.63 -30.54 13.96
N GLN A 103 -6.34 -29.43 13.83
CA GLN A 103 -7.37 -28.99 14.76
C GLN A 103 -8.60 -28.52 13.98
N TYR A 104 -9.57 -29.41 13.79
CA TYR A 104 -10.80 -29.09 13.05
C TYR A 104 -11.70 -28.04 13.73
N THR A 105 -11.41 -27.66 14.97
CA THR A 105 -12.05 -26.54 15.67
C THR A 105 -11.43 -25.17 15.35
N ASN A 106 -10.31 -25.16 14.62
CA ASN A 106 -9.59 -23.94 14.24
C ASN A 106 -9.51 -23.86 12.71
N ALA A 107 -10.42 -23.10 12.14
CA ALA A 107 -10.56 -22.89 10.71
C ALA A 107 -10.02 -21.52 10.27
N SER A 108 -9.01 -21.02 10.98
CA SER A 108 -8.42 -19.70 10.70
C SER A 108 -7.85 -19.61 9.28
N LEU A 109 -8.19 -18.53 8.59
CA LEU A 109 -7.75 -18.25 7.22
C LEU A 109 -6.45 -17.47 7.25
N LEU A 110 -5.40 -18.01 6.66
CA LEU A 110 -4.20 -17.26 6.31
C LEU A 110 -4.36 -16.71 4.89
N LEU A 111 -4.24 -15.39 4.75
CA LEU A 111 -4.18 -14.70 3.47
C LEU A 111 -2.85 -13.95 3.35
N THR A 112 -2.08 -14.27 2.30
CA THR A 112 -0.75 -13.69 2.06
C THR A 112 -0.74 -12.66 0.93
N GLU A 113 0.33 -11.87 0.90
CA GLU A 113 0.57 -10.84 -0.13
C GLU A 113 -0.63 -9.90 -0.28
N LEU A 114 -1.07 -9.29 0.82
CA LEU A 114 -2.27 -8.46 0.89
C LEU A 114 -2.26 -7.33 -0.14
N ARG A 115 -3.38 -7.16 -0.82
CA ARG A 115 -3.64 -6.16 -1.85
C ARG A 115 -4.66 -5.15 -1.34
N PRO A 116 -4.75 -3.93 -1.92
CA PRO A 116 -5.77 -2.96 -1.52
C PRO A 116 -7.20 -3.52 -1.60
N ASN A 117 -7.45 -4.33 -2.64
CA ASN A 117 -8.75 -4.89 -3.01
C ASN A 117 -9.18 -6.05 -2.10
N ASP A 118 -8.31 -6.52 -1.20
CA ASP A 118 -8.64 -7.52 -0.19
C ASP A 118 -9.36 -6.89 1.03
N SER A 119 -9.58 -5.57 1.03
CA SER A 119 -10.39 -4.90 2.05
C SER A 119 -11.87 -5.18 1.82
N GLY A 120 -12.58 -5.64 2.85
CA GLY A 120 -14.01 -5.95 2.78
C GLY A 120 -14.43 -6.94 3.86
N ILE A 121 -15.62 -7.52 3.70
CA ILE A 121 -16.22 -8.38 4.72
C ILE A 121 -15.86 -9.84 4.44
N TYR A 122 -15.24 -10.49 5.40
CA TYR A 122 -14.93 -11.91 5.38
C TYR A 122 -15.94 -12.68 6.21
N ARG A 123 -16.43 -13.80 5.69
CA ARG A 123 -17.40 -14.66 6.37
C ARG A 123 -16.86 -16.08 6.45
N CYS A 124 -16.86 -16.63 7.66
CA CYS A 124 -16.54 -18.03 7.92
C CYS A 124 -17.85 -18.79 8.15
N ASP A 125 -18.28 -19.61 7.20
CA ASP A 125 -19.43 -20.51 7.34
C ASP A 125 -18.95 -21.91 7.71
N VAL A 126 -19.53 -22.48 8.76
CA VAL A 126 -19.18 -23.81 9.25
C VAL A 126 -20.44 -24.65 9.38
N GLN A 127 -20.37 -25.86 8.84
CA GLN A 127 -21.44 -26.84 8.91
C GLN A 127 -20.93 -28.17 9.45
N HIS A 128 -21.60 -28.72 10.46
CA HIS A 128 -21.33 -30.07 10.97
C HIS A 128 -22.67 -30.83 11.10
N GLY A 129 -22.92 -31.78 10.20
CA GLY A 129 -24.19 -32.48 10.15
C GLY A 129 -25.32 -31.52 9.74
N ILE A 130 -26.34 -31.39 10.59
CA ILE A 130 -27.44 -30.44 10.43
C ILE A 130 -27.18 -29.09 11.10
N GLU A 131 -26.13 -29.00 11.93
CA GLU A 131 -25.79 -27.80 12.68
C GLU A 131 -24.95 -26.87 11.80
N ASP A 132 -25.25 -25.58 11.89
CA ASP A 132 -24.58 -24.53 11.15
C ASP A 132 -24.25 -23.32 12.03
N GLY A 133 -23.22 -22.60 11.65
CA GLY A 133 -22.83 -21.36 12.30
C GLY A 133 -21.94 -20.56 11.39
N HIS A 134 -21.94 -19.25 11.60
CA HIS A 134 -21.07 -18.35 10.88
C HIS A 134 -20.74 -17.14 11.75
N ASP A 135 -19.66 -16.47 11.38
CA ASP A 135 -19.33 -15.15 11.90
C ASP A 135 -18.67 -14.33 10.78
N ILE A 136 -18.69 -13.02 10.93
CA ILE A 136 -18.20 -12.06 9.95
C ILE A 136 -17.19 -11.08 10.55
N LEU A 137 -16.25 -10.65 9.71
CA LEU A 137 -15.25 -9.64 10.03
C LEU A 137 -15.09 -8.67 8.87
N ASP A 138 -15.22 -7.38 9.14
CA ASP A 138 -14.79 -6.33 8.21
C ASP A 138 -13.28 -6.09 8.37
N LEU A 139 -12.52 -6.43 7.32
CA LEU A 139 -11.08 -6.28 7.28
C LEU A 139 -10.72 -5.09 6.40
N LYS A 140 -9.92 -4.17 6.93
CA LYS A 140 -9.34 -3.05 6.17
C LYS A 140 -7.84 -3.26 6.00
N VAL A 141 -7.39 -3.40 4.76
CA VAL A 141 -5.95 -3.41 4.44
C VAL A 141 -5.42 -1.98 4.54
N LYS A 142 -4.41 -1.81 5.38
CA LYS A 142 -3.76 -0.53 5.65
C LYS A 142 -2.61 -0.28 4.69
N GLY A 143 -2.49 0.98 4.33
CA GLY A 143 -1.33 1.53 3.65
C GLY A 143 -1.49 1.65 2.15
N VAL A 144 -0.74 2.62 1.61
CA VAL A 144 -0.86 3.07 0.23
C VAL A 144 0.53 3.42 -0.30
N VAL A 145 0.78 3.00 -1.54
CA VAL A 145 1.93 3.46 -2.33
C VAL A 145 1.49 4.62 -3.22
N PHE A 146 2.32 5.65 -3.30
CA PHE A 146 2.08 6.80 -4.17
C PHE A 146 3.39 7.34 -4.73
N HIS A 147 3.32 7.85 -5.95
CA HIS A 147 4.40 8.57 -6.60
C HIS A 147 4.56 9.97 -5.99
N TYR A 148 5.80 10.40 -5.78
CA TYR A 148 6.14 11.69 -5.23
C TYR A 148 7.27 12.37 -6.00
N ARG A 149 7.09 13.68 -6.22
CA ARG A 149 8.10 14.62 -6.71
C ARG A 149 7.95 15.96 -5.99
N GLU A 150 9.06 16.62 -5.69
CA GLU A 150 9.03 18.04 -5.30
C GLU A 150 8.69 18.81 -6.57
N GLY A 151 7.72 19.72 -6.51
CA GLY A 151 7.21 20.42 -7.68
C GLY A 151 8.21 21.34 -8.41
N SER A 152 9.53 21.20 -8.28
CA SER A 152 10.51 22.03 -8.97
C SER A 152 10.85 21.50 -10.38
N THR A 153 11.18 20.22 -10.50
CA THR A 153 11.60 19.58 -11.77
C THR A 153 11.18 18.10 -11.81
N ARG A 154 11.19 17.50 -13.02
CA ARG A 154 11.08 16.04 -13.17
C ARG A 154 12.42 15.41 -12.84
N TYR A 155 12.39 14.25 -12.17
CA TYR A 155 13.58 13.49 -11.79
C TYR A 155 14.51 14.33 -10.92
N ALA A 156 14.02 14.62 -9.71
CA ALA A 156 14.61 15.62 -8.82
C ALA A 156 15.44 15.03 -7.67
N TYR A 157 15.56 13.69 -7.57
CA TYR A 157 16.20 13.06 -6.43
C TYR A 157 17.23 11.99 -6.81
N THR A 158 18.41 12.08 -6.20
CA THR A 158 19.29 10.91 -6.00
C THR A 158 18.63 9.88 -5.10
N PHE A 159 19.16 8.66 -5.02
CA PHE A 159 18.56 7.63 -4.15
C PHE A 159 18.51 8.05 -2.67
N ALA A 160 19.55 8.73 -2.19
CA ALA A 160 19.61 9.22 -0.81
C ALA A 160 18.57 10.31 -0.55
N GLU A 161 18.43 11.26 -1.47
CA GLU A 161 17.43 12.34 -1.40
C GLU A 161 16.01 11.79 -1.50
N ALA A 162 15.77 10.78 -2.34
CA ALA A 162 14.47 10.14 -2.51
C ALA A 162 13.97 9.53 -1.19
N ARG A 163 14.85 8.83 -0.45
CA ARG A 163 14.53 8.30 0.88
C ARG A 163 14.17 9.41 1.86
N GLN A 164 14.94 10.50 1.86
CA GLN A 164 14.70 11.66 2.73
C GLN A 164 13.41 12.40 2.35
N ALA A 165 13.11 12.51 1.05
CA ALA A 165 11.89 13.14 0.55
C ALA A 165 10.64 12.43 1.08
N CYS A 166 10.59 11.08 1.01
CA CYS A 166 9.49 10.33 1.62
C CYS A 166 9.40 10.55 3.13
N ALA A 167 10.53 10.57 3.85
CA ALA A 167 10.55 10.80 5.29
C ALA A 167 10.02 12.19 5.68
N ARG A 168 10.42 13.25 4.94
CA ARG A 168 9.96 14.63 5.16
C ARG A 168 8.45 14.78 5.07
N ILE A 169 7.80 13.99 4.21
CA ILE A 169 6.34 14.03 4.03
C ILE A 169 5.59 13.00 4.88
N GLY A 170 6.20 12.43 5.91
CA GLY A 170 5.54 11.47 6.80
C GLY A 170 5.29 10.09 6.17
N ALA A 171 6.16 9.67 5.25
CA ALA A 171 6.11 8.38 4.57
C ALA A 171 7.49 7.67 4.62
N ARG A 172 7.58 6.47 4.05
CA ARG A 172 8.84 5.76 3.81
C ARG A 172 8.98 5.45 2.32
N ILE A 173 10.18 5.20 1.82
CA ILE A 173 10.34 4.71 0.44
C ILE A 173 9.65 3.34 0.31
N ALA A 174 8.89 3.13 -0.77
CA ALA A 174 8.13 1.90 -0.98
C ALA A 174 9.06 0.71 -1.27
N THR A 175 8.70 -0.47 -0.78
CA THR A 175 9.39 -1.74 -1.10
C THR A 175 8.91 -2.30 -2.44
N PRO A 176 9.71 -3.19 -3.09
CA PRO A 176 9.26 -3.94 -4.25
C PRO A 176 7.89 -4.62 -4.07
N GLU A 177 7.69 -5.25 -2.93
CA GLU A 177 6.47 -6.01 -2.61
C GLU A 177 5.28 -5.07 -2.46
N GLN A 178 5.45 -3.92 -1.80
CA GLN A 178 4.41 -2.90 -1.68
C GLN A 178 4.02 -2.30 -3.03
N LEU A 179 4.99 -1.97 -3.89
CA LEU A 179 4.70 -1.45 -5.22
C LEU A 179 3.97 -2.51 -6.07
N TYR A 180 4.39 -3.77 -5.99
CA TYR A 180 3.73 -4.86 -6.70
C TYR A 180 2.31 -5.13 -6.16
N ALA A 181 2.09 -5.09 -4.85
CA ALA A 181 0.76 -5.21 -4.25
C ALA A 181 -0.16 -4.06 -4.65
N ALA A 182 0.35 -2.82 -4.68
CA ALA A 182 -0.38 -1.66 -5.18
C ALA A 182 -0.74 -1.83 -6.66
N TYR A 183 0.21 -2.28 -7.49
CA TYR A 183 -0.05 -2.64 -8.88
C TYR A 183 -1.15 -3.71 -8.96
N ARG A 184 -1.08 -4.82 -8.22
CA ARG A 184 -2.16 -5.84 -8.23
C ARG A 184 -3.52 -5.29 -7.81
N GLY A 185 -3.57 -4.17 -7.10
CA GLY A 185 -4.80 -3.43 -6.76
C GLY A 185 -5.29 -2.42 -7.80
N GLY A 186 -4.60 -2.25 -8.94
CA GLY A 186 -4.99 -1.32 -10.00
C GLY A 186 -4.15 -0.04 -10.08
N TYR A 187 -3.13 0.13 -9.22
CA TYR A 187 -2.28 1.32 -9.28
C TYR A 187 -1.40 1.32 -10.54
N GLU A 188 -1.44 2.41 -11.29
CA GLU A 188 -0.52 2.65 -12.41
C GLU A 188 0.00 4.09 -12.41
N GLN A 189 1.23 4.26 -12.89
CA GLN A 189 1.89 5.55 -13.06
C GLN A 189 2.98 5.43 -14.12
N CYS A 190 3.03 6.36 -15.07
CA CYS A 190 4.03 6.35 -16.15
C CYS A 190 5.18 7.34 -15.89
N ASP A 191 5.73 7.25 -14.69
CA ASP A 191 6.89 8.02 -14.27
C ASP A 191 7.80 7.10 -13.46
N ALA A 192 9.06 7.00 -13.88
CA ALA A 192 10.05 6.16 -13.23
C ALA A 192 10.45 6.76 -11.87
N GLY A 193 10.48 5.93 -10.84
CA GLY A 193 10.85 6.38 -9.50
C GLY A 193 11.62 5.33 -8.70
N TRP A 194 12.44 5.82 -7.77
CA TRP A 194 13.18 5.02 -6.81
C TRP A 194 12.25 4.22 -5.89
N ILE A 195 12.69 3.00 -5.56
CA ILE A 195 12.13 2.17 -4.49
C ILE A 195 13.24 1.63 -3.57
N ALA A 196 12.85 0.98 -2.46
CA ALA A 196 13.72 0.70 -1.31
C ALA A 196 14.97 -0.14 -1.61
N ASP A 197 14.98 -0.94 -2.69
CA ASP A 197 16.08 -1.81 -3.10
C ASP A 197 17.06 -1.14 -4.08
N GLN A 198 17.02 0.20 -4.20
CA GLN A 198 17.82 1.00 -5.14
C GLN A 198 17.53 0.66 -6.62
N THR A 199 16.39 0.03 -6.89
CA THR A 199 15.92 -0.08 -8.28
C THR A 199 14.99 1.07 -8.61
N VAL A 200 14.86 1.33 -9.92
CA VAL A 200 13.91 2.29 -10.46
C VAL A 200 12.82 1.55 -11.22
N ARG A 201 11.56 1.79 -10.85
CA ARG A 201 10.41 1.05 -11.35
C ARG A 201 9.24 1.96 -11.65
N TYR A 202 8.27 1.46 -12.41
CA TYR A 202 6.94 2.08 -12.52
C TYR A 202 5.87 1.07 -12.99
N PRO A 203 4.66 1.05 -12.36
CA PRO A 203 3.61 0.10 -12.68
C PRO A 203 2.69 0.58 -13.81
N ILE A 204 2.33 -0.30 -14.75
CA ILE A 204 1.40 0.01 -15.85
C ILE A 204 0.40 -1.13 -16.03
N HIS A 205 -0.89 -0.83 -15.89
CA HIS A 205 -1.99 -1.76 -16.19
C HIS A 205 -2.44 -1.68 -17.63
N ALA A 206 -2.58 -0.45 -18.15
CA ALA A 206 -2.98 -0.17 -19.52
C ALA A 206 -1.76 0.25 -20.35
N PRO A 207 -1.13 -0.69 -21.09
CA PRO A 207 0.08 -0.41 -21.86
C PRO A 207 -0.21 0.63 -22.94
N ARG A 208 0.71 1.58 -23.09
CA ARG A 208 0.66 2.68 -24.05
C ARG A 208 2.07 3.04 -24.48
N GLU A 209 2.22 3.51 -25.72
CA GLU A 209 3.51 3.65 -26.42
C GLU A 209 4.59 4.37 -25.58
N ALA A 210 4.25 5.50 -24.96
CA ALA A 210 5.19 6.27 -24.12
C ALA A 210 5.60 5.57 -22.80
N CYS A 211 5.01 4.41 -22.48
CA CYS A 211 5.10 3.72 -21.19
C CYS A 211 5.41 2.22 -21.31
N TYR A 212 5.89 1.75 -22.48
CA TYR A 212 6.18 0.34 -22.70
C TYR A 212 7.34 -0.16 -21.84
N GLY A 213 8.42 0.61 -21.74
CA GLY A 213 9.62 0.21 -21.00
C GLY A 213 10.15 -1.15 -21.47
N ASP A 214 10.57 -1.96 -20.50
CA ASP A 214 11.07 -3.34 -20.67
C ASP A 214 9.96 -4.38 -20.95
N MET A 215 8.69 -4.00 -20.86
CA MET A 215 7.56 -4.93 -20.95
C MET A 215 6.93 -5.00 -22.35
N ASN A 216 7.52 -4.39 -23.39
CA ASN A 216 7.12 -4.52 -24.80
C ASN A 216 5.60 -4.45 -25.09
N GLY A 217 4.87 -3.59 -24.39
CA GLY A 217 3.42 -3.43 -24.56
C GLY A 217 2.54 -4.36 -23.72
N PHE A 218 3.12 -5.12 -22.78
CA PHE A 218 2.38 -5.93 -21.81
C PHE A 218 2.18 -5.21 -20.47
N PRO A 219 1.10 -5.49 -19.72
CA PRO A 219 0.93 -5.00 -18.35
C PRO A 219 2.02 -5.52 -17.41
N GLY A 220 2.40 -4.73 -16.42
CA GLY A 220 3.41 -5.12 -15.43
C GLY A 220 4.11 -3.94 -14.77
N VAL A 221 4.96 -4.26 -13.80
CA VAL A 221 5.87 -3.29 -13.16
C VAL A 221 7.16 -3.26 -13.98
N ARG A 222 7.40 -2.15 -14.67
CA ARG A 222 8.63 -1.94 -15.44
C ARG A 222 9.80 -1.79 -14.49
N ASN A 223 10.96 -2.29 -14.89
CA ASN A 223 12.14 -2.32 -14.02
C ASN A 223 13.41 -1.92 -14.78
N TYR A 224 14.08 -0.87 -14.32
CA TYR A 224 15.37 -0.43 -14.87
C TYR A 224 16.56 -1.13 -14.19
N GLY A 225 16.30 -1.98 -13.19
CA GLY A 225 17.33 -2.63 -12.40
C GLY A 225 17.95 -1.69 -11.38
N VAL A 226 19.07 -2.13 -10.79
CA VAL A 226 19.88 -1.29 -9.91
C VAL A 226 20.66 -0.33 -10.79
N VAL A 227 20.44 0.97 -10.59
CA VAL A 227 21.09 2.06 -11.33
C VAL A 227 22.04 2.84 -10.40
N ASP A 228 22.82 3.77 -10.96
CA ASP A 228 23.76 4.57 -10.18
C ASP A 228 22.99 5.38 -9.12
N PRO A 229 23.34 5.31 -7.82
CA PRO A 229 22.62 6.03 -6.77
C PRO A 229 22.69 7.56 -6.92
N GLN A 230 23.60 8.08 -7.75
CA GLN A 230 23.71 9.50 -8.11
C GLN A 230 22.82 9.89 -9.31
N ASP A 231 22.23 8.92 -10.02
CA ASP A 231 21.23 9.22 -11.04
C ASP A 231 20.00 9.86 -10.41
N MET A 232 19.30 10.67 -11.19
CA MET A 232 18.16 11.43 -10.70
C MET A 232 16.86 10.81 -11.21
N TYR A 233 15.94 10.54 -10.29
CA TYR A 233 14.60 10.04 -10.58
C TYR A 233 13.57 10.64 -9.61
N ASP A 234 12.29 10.32 -9.82
CA ASP A 234 11.26 10.58 -8.82
C ASP A 234 11.29 9.46 -7.75
N VAL A 235 10.29 9.35 -6.88
CA VAL A 235 10.26 8.32 -5.84
C VAL A 235 8.85 7.78 -5.60
N TYR A 236 8.74 6.49 -5.31
CA TYR A 236 7.53 5.92 -4.75
C TYR A 236 7.62 5.87 -3.23
N CYS A 237 6.69 6.54 -2.57
CA CYS A 237 6.57 6.54 -1.12
C CYS A 237 5.42 5.64 -0.67
N TYR A 238 5.49 5.17 0.56
CA TYR A 238 4.51 4.34 1.23
C TYR A 238 4.10 4.97 2.56
N ALA A 239 2.80 5.17 2.75
CA ALA A 239 2.21 5.60 4.02
C ALA A 239 1.30 4.49 4.53
N GLN A 240 1.51 4.01 5.76
CA GLN A 240 0.81 2.84 6.31
C GLN A 240 -0.54 3.19 6.94
N ASP A 241 -0.53 4.08 7.92
CA ASP A 241 -1.71 4.40 8.73
C ASP A 241 -1.61 5.86 9.21
N LEU A 242 -2.75 6.43 9.56
CA LEU A 242 -2.86 7.78 10.11
C LEU A 242 -2.95 7.73 11.63
N ALA A 243 -1.89 8.17 12.31
CA ALA A 243 -1.85 8.26 13.77
C ALA A 243 -2.56 9.52 14.34
N GLY A 244 -3.74 9.85 13.80
CA GLY A 244 -4.45 11.09 14.11
C GLY A 244 -5.70 11.26 13.28
N GLU A 245 -6.14 12.51 13.14
CA GLU A 245 -7.24 12.92 12.27
C GLU A 245 -6.77 14.03 11.33
N ILE A 246 -7.18 13.94 10.06
CA ILE A 246 -7.12 15.06 9.12
C ILE A 246 -8.52 15.65 9.01
N PHE A 247 -8.60 16.97 9.05
CA PHE A 247 -9.82 17.71 8.82
C PHE A 247 -9.53 18.88 7.87
N LEU A 248 -10.53 19.25 7.07
CA LEU A 248 -10.44 20.35 6.13
C LEU A 248 -10.94 21.63 6.78
N GLU A 249 -10.09 22.64 6.81
CA GLU A 249 -10.46 24.01 7.20
C GLU A 249 -10.75 24.84 5.96
N THR A 250 -11.90 25.50 5.98
CA THR A 250 -12.39 26.30 4.85
C THR A 250 -12.76 27.71 5.29
N ALA A 251 -12.66 28.67 4.38
CA ALA A 251 -13.08 30.06 4.57
C ALA A 251 -13.58 30.65 3.24
N PRO A 252 -14.43 31.70 3.26
CA PRO A 252 -14.91 32.36 2.04
C PRO A 252 -13.77 32.84 1.13
N ASP A 253 -12.78 33.53 1.72
CA ASP A 253 -11.60 34.03 1.01
C ASP A 253 -10.45 33.02 0.94
N LYS A 254 -10.68 31.78 1.42
CA LYS A 254 -9.66 30.72 1.51
C LYS A 254 -8.40 31.23 2.23
N PHE A 255 -7.28 30.52 2.11
CA PHE A 255 -6.04 30.86 2.79
C PHE A 255 -4.85 30.87 1.82
N THR A 256 -3.92 31.79 2.02
CA THR A 256 -2.54 31.62 1.53
C THR A 256 -1.85 30.48 2.30
N LEU A 257 -0.69 29.99 1.83
CA LEU A 257 0.02 28.90 2.51
C LEU A 257 0.37 29.27 3.97
N GLU A 258 0.82 30.52 4.19
CA GLU A 258 1.16 31.02 5.51
C GLU A 258 -0.07 31.18 6.41
N GLU A 259 -1.16 31.73 5.86
CA GLU A 259 -2.45 31.84 6.56
C GLU A 259 -3.00 30.46 6.94
N ALA A 260 -2.90 29.48 6.04
CA ALA A 260 -3.35 28.10 6.26
C ALA A 260 -2.56 27.45 7.41
N ALA A 261 -1.24 27.61 7.41
CA ALA A 261 -0.39 27.13 8.49
C ALA A 261 -0.71 27.79 9.82
N ALA A 262 -0.96 29.11 9.84
CA ALA A 262 -1.38 29.82 11.04
C ALA A 262 -2.76 29.37 11.53
N ARG A 263 -3.69 29.11 10.61
CA ARG A 263 -5.03 28.64 10.93
C ARG A 263 -5.02 27.26 11.57
N CYS A 264 -4.29 26.30 11.01
CA CYS A 264 -4.15 24.97 11.64
C CYS A 264 -3.53 25.09 13.05
N ARG A 265 -2.47 25.91 13.21
CA ARG A 265 -1.83 26.14 14.52
C ARG A 265 -2.78 26.73 15.55
N ALA A 266 -3.62 27.69 15.16
CA ALA A 266 -4.63 28.29 16.03
C ALA A 266 -5.67 27.26 16.53
N LEU A 267 -5.85 26.15 15.81
CA LEU A 267 -6.75 25.04 16.16
C LEU A 267 -6.03 23.90 16.90
N GLY A 268 -4.78 24.10 17.35
CA GLY A 268 -3.98 23.05 18.00
C GLY A 268 -3.60 21.91 17.05
N ALA A 269 -3.48 22.22 15.76
CA ALA A 269 -3.12 21.30 14.69
C ALA A 269 -1.95 21.87 13.87
N GLU A 270 -1.47 21.11 12.90
CA GLU A 270 -0.48 21.55 11.91
C GLU A 270 -1.00 21.29 10.50
N LEU A 271 -0.40 21.89 9.48
CA LEU A 271 -0.71 21.49 8.11
C LEU A 271 -0.38 20.00 7.94
N ALA A 272 -1.30 19.25 7.35
CA ALA A 272 -1.08 17.85 7.07
C ALA A 272 0.09 17.68 6.10
N SER A 273 0.92 16.68 6.36
CA SER A 273 1.92 16.22 5.39
C SER A 273 1.25 15.43 4.26
N THR A 274 1.93 15.35 3.11
CA THR A 274 1.47 14.58 1.97
C THR A 274 1.21 13.11 2.31
N GLY A 275 2.10 12.45 3.05
CA GLY A 275 1.94 11.06 3.47
C GLY A 275 0.72 10.86 4.38
N GLN A 276 0.46 11.79 5.31
CA GLN A 276 -0.75 11.76 6.14
C GLN A 276 -2.02 11.89 5.29
N LEU A 277 -2.05 12.77 4.28
CA LEU A 277 -3.21 12.89 3.38
C LEU A 277 -3.46 11.60 2.60
N TYR A 278 -2.41 10.95 2.08
CA TYR A 278 -2.54 9.65 1.42
C TYR A 278 -3.04 8.56 2.37
N ALA A 279 -2.52 8.50 3.61
CA ALA A 279 -3.00 7.56 4.62
C ALA A 279 -4.48 7.79 4.93
N ALA A 280 -4.91 9.04 5.12
CA ALA A 280 -6.31 9.41 5.35
C ALA A 280 -7.20 9.03 4.17
N TRP A 281 -6.76 9.30 2.94
CA TRP A 281 -7.45 8.90 1.71
C TRP A 281 -7.63 7.39 1.61
N SER A 282 -6.57 6.61 1.92
CA SER A 282 -6.66 5.14 1.95
C SER A 282 -7.66 4.63 3.01
N GLY A 283 -7.83 5.40 4.09
CA GLY A 283 -8.84 5.20 5.14
C GLY A 283 -10.24 5.69 4.80
N GLY A 284 -10.46 6.30 3.62
CA GLY A 284 -11.78 6.73 3.15
C GLY A 284 -12.03 8.24 3.18
N LEU A 285 -11.02 9.09 3.44
CA LEU A 285 -11.17 10.54 3.33
C LEU A 285 -11.43 10.95 1.87
N ASP A 286 -12.61 11.51 1.62
CA ASP A 286 -13.09 11.91 0.30
C ASP A 286 -13.54 13.38 0.33
N SER A 287 -12.82 14.26 -0.36
CA SER A 287 -13.05 15.70 -0.30
C SER A 287 -12.71 16.38 -1.61
N CYS A 288 -13.72 17.03 -2.21
CA CYS A 288 -13.61 17.76 -3.46
C CYS A 288 -13.18 19.23 -3.25
N SER A 289 -12.10 19.46 -2.51
CA SER A 289 -11.68 20.83 -2.19
C SER A 289 -10.16 20.89 -2.13
N PRO A 290 -9.51 21.58 -3.09
CA PRO A 290 -8.06 21.73 -3.06
C PRO A 290 -7.62 22.49 -1.82
N GLY A 291 -6.68 21.91 -1.08
CA GLY A 291 -6.15 22.50 0.14
C GLY A 291 -4.64 22.39 0.24
N TRP A 292 -4.05 23.35 0.96
CA TRP A 292 -2.63 23.40 1.27
C TRP A 292 -2.20 22.23 2.16
N LEU A 293 -0.98 21.76 1.90
CA LEU A 293 -0.23 20.79 2.71
C LEU A 293 1.10 21.39 3.16
N ALA A 294 1.75 20.73 4.12
CA ALA A 294 2.98 21.20 4.74
C ALA A 294 4.17 21.33 3.77
N ASP A 295 4.18 20.57 2.66
CA ASP A 295 5.21 20.64 1.62
C ASP A 295 4.96 21.77 0.59
N GLY A 296 3.96 22.62 0.82
CA GLY A 296 3.56 23.68 -0.10
C GLY A 296 2.83 23.17 -1.34
N SER A 297 2.49 21.88 -1.41
CA SER A 297 1.61 21.38 -2.46
C SER A 297 0.15 21.66 -2.13
N VAL A 298 -0.68 21.73 -3.17
CA VAL A 298 -2.13 21.82 -3.05
C VAL A 298 -2.73 20.54 -3.60
N ARG A 299 -3.46 19.81 -2.75
CA ARG A 299 -4.01 18.50 -3.09
C ARG A 299 -5.45 18.35 -2.64
N TYR A 300 -6.13 17.32 -3.14
CA TYR A 300 -7.45 16.92 -2.66
C TYR A 300 -7.68 15.42 -2.89
N PRO A 301 -8.20 14.67 -1.90
CA PRO A 301 -8.38 13.23 -1.96
C PRO A 301 -9.75 12.84 -2.55
N ILE A 302 -9.77 11.93 -3.53
CA ILE A 302 -11.00 11.42 -4.16
C ILE A 302 -11.06 9.89 -4.01
N VAL A 303 -12.00 9.40 -3.21
CA VAL A 303 -12.26 7.96 -3.04
C VAL A 303 -13.28 7.51 -4.09
N THR A 304 -14.38 8.24 -4.23
CA THR A 304 -15.42 7.97 -5.24
C THR A 304 -15.25 8.95 -6.41
N PRO A 305 -14.83 8.47 -7.60
CA PRO A 305 -14.60 9.32 -8.76
C PRO A 305 -15.87 10.08 -9.17
N ARG A 306 -15.70 11.34 -9.57
CA ARG A 306 -16.79 12.25 -9.93
C ARG A 306 -16.37 13.07 -11.14
N GLU A 307 -17.21 13.20 -12.16
CA GLU A 307 -16.86 13.94 -13.38
C GLU A 307 -16.42 15.38 -13.10
N ARG A 308 -17.14 16.06 -12.21
CA ARG A 308 -16.83 17.45 -11.80
C ARG A 308 -15.71 17.54 -10.76
N CYS A 309 -15.16 16.42 -10.30
CA CYS A 309 -14.17 16.40 -9.24
C CYS A 309 -13.20 15.23 -9.31
N GLY A 310 -11.96 15.52 -9.71
CA GLY A 310 -10.89 14.52 -9.80
C GLY A 310 -10.98 13.58 -11.00
N GLY A 311 -12.00 13.73 -11.85
CA GLY A 311 -12.17 12.97 -13.08
C GLY A 311 -12.66 11.56 -12.83
N SER A 312 -12.28 10.63 -13.72
CA SER A 312 -12.77 9.25 -13.74
C SER A 312 -12.05 8.28 -12.82
N LEU A 313 -10.92 8.68 -12.21
CA LEU A 313 -10.08 7.80 -11.39
C LEU A 313 -9.98 8.29 -9.94
N PRO A 314 -10.00 7.38 -8.95
CA PRO A 314 -9.77 7.75 -7.57
C PRO A 314 -8.29 8.15 -7.35
N GLY A 315 -7.99 8.71 -6.20
CA GLY A 315 -6.65 9.11 -5.80
C GLY A 315 -6.58 10.51 -5.20
N VAL A 316 -5.43 10.81 -4.60
CA VAL A 316 -5.08 12.17 -4.20
C VAL A 316 -4.62 12.94 -5.43
N LYS A 317 -5.39 13.96 -5.81
CA LYS A 317 -5.10 14.83 -6.95
C LYS A 317 -4.22 15.99 -6.49
N THR A 318 -3.24 16.36 -7.32
CA THR A 318 -2.33 17.48 -7.04
C THR A 318 -2.53 18.56 -8.09
N ILE A 319 -2.61 19.81 -7.65
CA ILE A 319 -2.63 20.97 -8.56
C ILE A 319 -1.19 21.32 -8.89
N PHE A 320 -0.84 21.23 -10.18
CA PHE A 320 0.44 21.65 -10.73
C PHE A 320 0.26 22.89 -11.60
N LEU A 321 1.30 23.73 -11.66
CA LEU A 321 1.34 24.89 -12.56
C LEU A 321 1.52 24.48 -14.02
N PHE A 322 2.32 23.45 -14.27
CA PHE A 322 2.70 23.02 -15.61
C PHE A 322 2.07 21.68 -15.98
N ARG A 323 1.78 21.50 -17.28
CA ARG A 323 1.14 20.29 -17.83
C ARG A 323 1.96 19.00 -17.64
N ASN A 324 3.27 19.12 -17.47
CA ASN A 324 4.19 18.02 -17.20
C ASN A 324 4.19 17.59 -15.70
N GLN A 325 3.20 18.04 -14.92
CA GLN A 325 3.09 17.77 -13.48
C GLN A 325 4.30 18.29 -12.70
N THR A 326 4.70 19.54 -12.99
CA THR A 326 5.72 20.27 -12.23
C THR A 326 5.20 21.66 -11.87
N GLY A 327 5.84 22.32 -10.92
CA GLY A 327 5.43 23.59 -10.30
C GLY A 327 4.31 23.38 -9.29
N PHE A 328 4.56 23.61 -8.00
CA PHE A 328 3.46 23.82 -7.04
C PHE A 328 2.92 25.26 -7.14
N PRO A 329 1.65 25.51 -6.77
CA PRO A 329 1.07 26.85 -6.80
C PRO A 329 1.88 27.87 -5.99
N ASP A 330 1.81 29.15 -6.39
CA ASP A 330 2.44 30.25 -5.64
C ASP A 330 1.86 30.28 -4.22
N ALA A 331 2.72 30.42 -3.20
CA ALA A 331 2.33 30.41 -1.78
C ALA A 331 1.29 31.50 -1.41
N ARG A 332 1.13 32.54 -2.22
CA ARG A 332 0.12 33.61 -2.07
C ARG A 332 -1.22 33.27 -2.73
N SER A 333 -1.29 32.17 -3.49
CA SER A 333 -2.56 31.65 -4.02
C SER A 333 -3.48 31.24 -2.88
N ARG A 334 -4.79 31.24 -3.12
CA ARG A 334 -5.80 31.06 -2.08
C ARG A 334 -6.52 29.72 -2.22
N TYR A 335 -6.34 28.83 -1.24
CA TYR A 335 -6.91 27.47 -1.18
C TYR A 335 -7.37 27.13 0.25
N ASP A 336 -8.11 26.03 0.42
CA ASP A 336 -8.45 25.53 1.76
C ASP A 336 -7.19 24.98 2.48
N ALA A 337 -7.32 24.48 3.70
CA ALA A 337 -6.20 23.92 4.46
C ALA A 337 -6.54 22.53 5.00
N TYR A 338 -5.73 21.53 4.68
CA TYR A 338 -5.83 20.24 5.37
C TYR A 338 -4.99 20.30 6.64
N CYS A 339 -5.65 20.24 7.79
CA CYS A 339 -5.00 20.25 9.09
C CYS A 339 -4.95 18.84 9.67
N PHE A 340 -3.84 18.50 10.31
CA PHE A 340 -3.63 17.23 11.01
C PHE A 340 -3.52 17.44 12.52
N ARG A 341 -4.17 16.55 13.27
CA ARG A 341 -4.09 16.50 14.74
C ARG A 341 -3.77 15.09 15.19
N GLY A 342 -2.65 14.94 15.90
CA GLY A 342 -2.20 13.66 16.44
C GLY A 342 -3.09 13.17 17.60
N LYS A 343 -3.22 11.84 17.77
CA LYS A 343 -4.04 11.24 18.85
C LYS A 343 -3.61 11.66 20.27
N GLY A 344 -2.37 12.11 20.47
CA GLY A 344 -1.87 12.63 21.74
C GLY A 344 -2.31 14.05 22.11
N ALA A 345 -2.85 14.84 21.16
CA ALA A 345 -3.24 16.22 21.41
C ALA A 345 -4.61 16.38 22.09
N ARG A 346 -5.47 15.34 22.09
CA ARG A 346 -6.76 15.36 22.82
C ARG A 346 -6.59 15.34 24.34
N ALA A 347 -5.41 15.03 24.87
CA ALA A 347 -5.14 14.99 26.31
C ALA A 347 -4.46 16.26 26.86
N ALA A 348 -4.02 17.19 26.01
CA ALA A 348 -3.25 18.38 26.43
C ALA A 348 -4.08 19.68 26.45
N GLY A 349 -5.39 19.58 26.65
CA GLY A 349 -6.28 20.74 26.78
C GLY A 349 -6.33 21.29 28.21
N LYS A 350 -5.33 22.10 28.59
CA LYS A 350 -5.37 23.28 29.51
C LYS A 350 -4.02 23.47 30.23
N GLY A 351 -3.22 24.39 29.71
CA GLY A 351 -2.05 24.94 30.39
C GLY A 351 -1.26 25.87 29.45
N PRO A 352 -0.90 27.09 29.85
CA PRO A 352 -0.19 28.02 28.97
C PRO A 352 1.30 27.66 28.96
N PHE A 353 1.87 27.36 27.79
CA PHE A 353 3.31 27.26 27.62
C PHE A 353 3.78 28.03 26.36
N PRO A 354 5.01 28.60 26.41
CA PRO A 354 5.44 29.75 25.62
C PRO A 354 5.91 29.35 24.20
N PRO A 355 6.16 30.33 23.29
CA PRO A 355 6.48 30.03 21.91
C PRO A 355 7.88 29.41 21.75
N SER A 356 7.92 28.23 21.14
CA SER A 356 9.14 27.61 20.61
C SER A 356 9.57 28.38 19.36
N SER A 357 10.70 29.08 19.47
CA SER A 357 11.36 29.80 18.39
C SER A 357 12.18 28.84 17.53
N PHE A 358 11.56 28.28 16.49
CA PHE A 358 12.32 27.77 15.33
C PHE A 358 12.35 28.86 14.27
N GLY A 359 13.36 29.73 14.39
CA GLY A 359 13.70 30.71 13.37
C GLY A 359 14.31 30.03 12.16
N PHE A 360 13.67 30.18 11.00
CA PHE A 360 14.31 29.95 9.71
C PHE A 360 15.47 30.94 9.57
N ARG A 361 16.71 30.44 9.49
CA ARG A 361 17.85 31.23 8.97
C ARG A 361 18.13 30.80 7.54
N ALA A 362 17.83 31.69 6.62
CA ALA A 362 18.35 31.68 5.26
C ALA A 362 19.87 31.83 5.30
N LEU A 363 20.60 30.93 4.64
CA LEU A 363 22.03 31.08 4.41
C LEU A 363 22.26 31.68 3.02
N SER A 364 22.53 32.98 3.00
CA SER A 364 23.24 33.64 1.91
C SER A 364 24.75 33.40 2.07
N GLY A 365 25.44 33.14 0.96
CA GLY A 365 26.85 32.77 0.94
C GLY A 365 27.82 33.91 1.23
N GLN A 366 29.06 33.53 1.57
CA GLN A 366 30.26 34.28 1.22
C GLN A 366 31.51 33.39 1.37
N SER A 367 32.23 33.24 0.26
CA SER A 367 33.58 32.68 0.19
C SER A 367 34.56 33.45 1.07
N ARG A 368 35.38 32.74 1.84
CA ARG A 368 36.72 33.23 2.22
C ARG A 368 37.74 32.10 2.15
N HIS A 369 38.78 32.40 1.38
CA HIS A 369 40.02 31.65 1.26
C HIS A 369 40.65 31.34 2.62
N LEU A 370 41.10 30.11 2.81
CA LEU A 370 42.20 29.81 3.71
C LEU A 370 43.28 29.06 2.93
N VAL A 371 44.44 29.72 2.85
CA VAL A 371 45.71 29.16 2.38
C VAL A 371 46.24 28.24 3.48
N ALA A 372 46.55 27.00 3.14
CA ALA A 372 47.36 26.12 3.97
C ALA A 372 48.51 25.57 3.12
N THR A 373 49.72 26.04 3.43
CA THR A 373 51.00 25.64 2.86
C THR A 373 51.47 24.29 3.44
N LEU A 374 52.17 23.55 2.57
CA LEU A 374 52.73 22.21 2.72
C LEU A 374 53.85 22.06 3.77
N SER A 375 53.98 20.87 4.34
CA SER A 375 55.27 20.16 4.60
C SER A 375 54.96 18.69 4.93
N SER A 376 55.30 17.72 4.06
CA SER A 376 56.50 16.83 4.10
C SER A 376 56.45 15.85 5.30
N GLN A 377 56.74 14.55 5.25
CA GLN A 377 57.40 13.60 4.35
C GLN A 377 57.09 12.20 4.95
N ALA A 378 56.92 11.13 4.15
CA ALA A 378 57.52 9.79 4.38
C ALA A 378 57.01 8.70 3.39
N ARG A 379 57.90 8.41 2.43
CA ARG A 379 58.29 7.11 1.83
C ARG A 379 57.30 5.93 1.72
N LEU A 380 56.99 5.63 0.46
CA LEU A 380 57.29 4.38 -0.28
C LEU A 380 57.58 3.10 0.53
N GLN A 381 56.74 2.08 0.32
CA GLN A 381 57.22 0.70 0.22
C GLN A 381 56.45 -0.06 -0.88
N ILE A 382 57.23 -0.50 -1.86
CA ILE A 382 56.86 -1.34 -3.00
C ILE A 382 56.80 -2.78 -2.50
N CYS A 383 55.70 -3.48 -2.77
CA CYS A 383 55.69 -4.94 -2.91
C CYS A 383 54.92 -5.29 -4.17
N SER A 384 55.68 -5.74 -5.17
CA SER A 384 55.22 -6.34 -6.41
C SER A 384 55.09 -7.84 -6.16
N ASP A 385 53.96 -8.48 -6.49
CA ASP A 385 54.01 -9.78 -7.18
C ASP A 385 52.68 -10.22 -7.80
N LYS A 386 52.78 -10.38 -9.12
CA LYS A 386 52.09 -11.21 -10.12
C LYS A 386 51.13 -12.33 -9.63
N ALA A 387 49.92 -12.35 -10.21
CA ALA A 387 49.30 -13.52 -10.89
C ALA A 387 47.98 -13.09 -11.58
N ARG A 388 47.99 -12.88 -12.90
CA ARG A 388 47.47 -13.78 -13.97
C ARG A 388 45.94 -13.90 -14.04
N ALA A 389 45.35 -13.19 -15.01
CA ALA A 389 44.01 -13.40 -15.54
C ALA A 389 44.01 -14.45 -16.67
N PRO A 390 42.88 -15.11 -16.98
CA PRO A 390 42.65 -15.72 -18.28
C PRO A 390 41.70 -14.87 -19.15
N SER A 391 42.23 -14.61 -20.34
CA SER A 391 41.71 -14.06 -21.59
C SER A 391 40.37 -14.61 -22.10
N CYS A 392 39.52 -13.69 -22.60
CA CYS A 392 38.52 -13.92 -23.65
C CYS A 392 39.19 -13.98 -25.04
N PRO A 393 38.69 -14.78 -26.00
CA PRO A 393 39.11 -14.71 -27.40
C PRO A 393 38.26 -13.74 -28.23
N LEU A 394 38.95 -13.10 -29.19
CA LEU A 394 38.50 -12.12 -30.18
C LEU A 394 37.87 -12.79 -31.44
N LEU A 395 36.78 -12.19 -31.94
CA LEU A 395 36.45 -11.75 -33.33
C LEU A 395 36.71 -12.69 -34.55
N PRO A 396 35.91 -12.58 -35.65
CA PRO A 396 36.18 -11.55 -36.65
C PRO A 396 34.96 -10.83 -37.26
N SER A 397 35.27 -9.61 -37.69
CA SER A 397 34.50 -8.64 -38.47
C SER A 397 34.40 -8.97 -39.96
N GLY A 398 33.30 -8.54 -40.60
CA GLY A 398 33.28 -8.13 -42.01
C GLY A 398 31.96 -8.35 -42.77
N CYS A 399 31.23 -7.25 -43.09
CA CYS A 399 30.85 -6.84 -44.47
C CYS A 399 29.67 -5.84 -44.53
N ARG A 400 30.02 -4.62 -44.99
CA ARG A 400 29.36 -3.69 -45.95
C ARG A 400 27.93 -3.15 -45.79
N GLU A 401 27.86 -1.83 -46.00
CA GLU A 401 26.70 -1.00 -46.36
C GLU A 401 26.05 -1.39 -47.70
N GLY A 402 24.75 -1.10 -47.85
CA GLY A 402 24.09 -0.97 -49.15
C GLY A 402 22.56 -1.21 -49.18
N ALA A 403 21.81 -0.11 -49.16
CA ALA A 403 20.53 0.16 -49.87
C ALA A 403 19.36 -0.85 -49.91
N GLY A 404 18.14 -0.31 -49.72
CA GLY A 404 16.97 -0.68 -50.54
C GLY A 404 15.82 -1.44 -49.84
N LEU A 405 14.72 -0.71 -49.59
CA LEU A 405 13.35 -1.24 -49.51
C LEU A 405 13.01 -2.09 -50.76
N PRO A 406 12.20 -3.17 -50.66
CA PRO A 406 10.74 -2.99 -50.66
C PRO A 406 9.92 -3.99 -49.80
N ARG A 407 8.66 -3.59 -49.51
CA ARG A 407 7.58 -4.45 -48.96
C ARG A 407 7.36 -5.70 -49.82
N PRO A 408 6.84 -6.81 -49.24
CA PRO A 408 5.48 -7.18 -49.61
C PRO A 408 4.61 -7.88 -48.52
N ARG A 409 3.30 -7.64 -48.67
CA ARG A 409 2.12 -8.53 -48.54
C ARG A 409 1.97 -9.52 -47.36
N SER A 410 0.90 -9.25 -46.62
CA SER A 410 -0.10 -10.19 -46.07
C SER A 410 0.14 -11.69 -46.22
N GLY A 411 0.26 -12.38 -45.09
CA GLY A 411 0.08 -13.82 -44.97
C GLY A 411 -0.40 -14.18 -43.56
N ARG A 412 -1.65 -14.62 -43.45
CA ARG A 412 -2.19 -15.24 -42.22
C ARG A 412 -1.43 -16.55 -41.98
N VAL A 413 -0.94 -16.75 -40.76
CA VAL A 413 -0.58 -18.08 -40.25
C VAL A 413 -1.22 -18.25 -38.87
N ARG A 414 -2.18 -19.19 -38.79
CA ARG A 414 -2.66 -19.79 -37.54
C ARG A 414 -1.88 -21.07 -37.31
N VAL A 415 -1.29 -21.27 -36.13
CA VAL A 415 -0.97 -22.60 -35.57
C VAL A 415 -1.11 -22.51 -34.04
N PRO A 416 -1.70 -23.52 -33.36
CA PRO A 416 -2.13 -23.44 -31.97
C PRO A 416 -1.03 -23.89 -30.99
N CYS A 417 -1.10 -23.42 -29.73
CA CYS A 417 -0.29 -23.96 -28.64
C CYS A 417 -1.16 -24.77 -27.67
N ARG A 418 -0.67 -25.97 -27.36
CA ARG A 418 -1.09 -26.89 -26.30
C ARG A 418 -0.69 -26.37 -24.92
#